data_AF-A0A9W3JLP4-F1
#
_entry.id   AF-A0A9W3JLP4-F1
#
_cell.length_a   1.000
_cell.length_b   1.000
_cell.length_c   1.000
_cell.angle_alpha   90.00
_cell.angle_beta   90.00
_cell.angle_gamma   90.00
#
_symmetry.space_group_name_H-M   'P 1'
#
loop_
_entity.id
_entity.type
_entity.pdbx_description
1 polymer ?
#
loop_
_entity_poly.entity_id
_entity_poly.type
_entity_poly.pdbx_seq_one_letter_code
_entity_poly.pdbx_strand_id
1 'polypeptide(L)' 'MKHIKISTEYITLGQFLKLADVIDTGGAVKWFLQEYEVYVNNELENRRGRKLYANDVIEIPGSGTFQVQA' A
#
# COMPACT_ATOMS: atom_id res chain seq x y z
N MET A 1 1.80 13.56 -2.93
CA MET A 1 2.61 12.33 -2.96
C MET A 1 3.30 12.18 -1.61
N LYS A 2 3.03 11.11 -0.87
CA LYS A 2 3.67 10.80 0.43
C LYS A 2 4.76 9.75 0.24
N HIS A 3 5.85 9.84 0.99
CA HIS A 3 6.93 8.85 0.94
C HIS A 3 6.88 7.95 2.17
N ILE A 4 6.87 6.64 1.95
CA ILE A 4 6.88 5.63 3.02
C ILE A 4 8.24 4.96 3.02
N LYS A 5 9.00 5.17 4.10
CA LYS A 5 10.33 4.57 4.26
C LYS A 5 10.22 3.13 4.75
N ILE A 6 10.96 2.22 4.12
CA ILE A 6 11.06 0.82 4.50
C ILE A 6 12.51 0.51 4.86
N SER A 7 12.73 -0.21 5.95
CA SER A 7 14.06 -0.66 6.37
C SER A 7 14.38 -2.09 5.90
N THR A 8 13.43 -2.74 5.25
CA THR A 8 13.52 -4.10 4.72
C THR A 8 13.65 -4.04 3.20
N GLU A 9 14.07 -5.15 2.58
CA GLU A 9 14.13 -5.26 1.11
C GLU A 9 12.77 -5.01 0.45
N TYR A 10 11.69 -5.44 1.10
CA TYR A 10 10.31 -5.21 0.70
C TYR A 10 9.38 -5.16 1.91
N ILE A 11 8.19 -4.60 1.70
CA ILE A 11 7.05 -4.76 2.61
C ILE A 11 5.87 -5.33 1.84
N THR A 12 4.86 -5.84 2.53
CA THR A 12 3.61 -6.27 1.87
C THR A 12 2.61 -5.13 1.76
N LEU A 13 1.71 -5.17 0.78
CA LEU A 13 0.65 -4.18 0.62
C LEU A 13 -0.18 -4.00 1.90
N GLY A 14 -0.51 -5.09 2.60
CA GLY A 14 -1.21 -5.00 3.88
C GLY A 14 -0.41 -4.27 4.97
N GLN A 15 0.90 -4.49 5.05
CA GLN A 15 1.77 -3.75 5.97
C GLN A 15 1.91 -2.29 5.56
N PHE A 16 2.04 -2.03 4.27
CA PHE A 16 2.10 -0.68 3.71
C PHE A 16 0.86 0.13 4.08
N LEU A 17 -0.35 -0.42 3.87
CA LEU A 17 -1.60 0.29 4.18
C LEU A 17 -1.66 0.66 5.67
N LYS A 18 -1.16 -0.21 6.54
CA LYS A 18 -1.04 0.09 7.97
C LYS A 18 0.01 1.17 8.26
N LEU A 19 1.19 1.08 7.64
CA LEU A 19 2.28 2.05 7.81
C LEU A 19 1.93 3.45 7.26
N ALA A 20 1.08 3.50 6.23
CA ALA A 20 0.63 4.72 5.60
C ALA A 20 -0.58 5.36 6.30
N ASP A 21 -1.00 4.81 7.47
CA ASP A 21 -2.20 5.19 8.22
C ASP A 21 -3.48 5.19 7.35
N VAL A 22 -3.54 4.29 6.37
CA VAL A 22 -4.74 4.10 5.52
C VAL A 22 -5.76 3.19 6.22
N ILE A 23 -5.29 2.32 7.11
CA ILE A 23 -6.11 1.42 7.91
C ILE A 23 -5.66 1.38 9.36
N ASP A 24 -6.62 1.23 10.27
CA ASP A 24 -6.34 1.20 11.72
C ASP A 24 -5.84 -0.16 12.22
N THR A 25 -6.27 -1.26 11.59
CA THR A 25 -5.95 -2.62 12.04
C THR A 25 -5.57 -3.55 10.89
N GLY A 26 -4.72 -4.54 11.17
CA GLY A 26 -4.34 -5.55 10.17
C GLY A 26 -5.51 -6.40 9.67
N GLY A 27 -6.59 -6.50 10.45
CA GLY A 27 -7.83 -7.18 10.04
C GLY A 27 -8.64 -6.41 9.00
N ALA A 28 -8.51 -5.07 8.97
CA ALA A 28 -9.22 -4.22 8.02
C ALA A 28 -8.68 -4.31 6.58
N VAL A 29 -7.44 -4.79 6.39
CA VAL A 29 -6.79 -4.90 5.06
C VAL A 29 -7.67 -5.61 4.05
N LYS A 30 -8.29 -6.73 4.44
CA LYS A 30 -9.10 -7.55 3.52
C LYS A 30 -10.30 -6.76 3.00
N TRP A 31 -11.03 -6.12 3.90
CA TRP A 31 -12.21 -5.34 3.56
C TRP A 31 -11.82 -4.11 2.74
N PHE A 32 -10.75 -3.42 3.15
CA PHE A 32 -10.24 -2.26 2.42
C PHE A 32 -9.91 -2.58 0.96
N LEU A 33 -9.16 -3.67 0.71
CA LEU A 33 -8.79 -4.08 -0.67
C LEU A 33 -9.96 -4.65 -1.50
N GLN A 34 -11.10 -4.94 -0.86
CA GLN A 34 -12.33 -5.35 -1.56
C GLN A 34 -13.22 -4.15 -1.90
N GLU A 35 -13.16 -3.09 -1.09
CA GLU A 35 -14.03 -1.93 -1.21
C GLU A 35 -13.38 -0.75 -1.93
N TYR A 36 -12.05 -0.63 -1.81
CA TYR A 36 -11.26 0.43 -2.45
C TYR A 36 -10.34 -0.16 -3.52
N GLU A 37 -10.31 0.52 -4.66
CA GLU A 37 -9.34 0.23 -5.71
C GLU A 37 -7.96 0.72 -5.27
N VAL A 38 -6.98 -0.18 -5.25
CA VAL A 38 -5.59 0.18 -4.98
C VAL A 38 -4.78 -0.14 -6.20
N TYR A 39 -4.03 0.83 -6.69
CA TYR A 39 -3.15 0.66 -7.84
C TYR A 39 -1.71 0.61 -7.36
N VAL A 40 -0.94 -0.34 -7.86
CA VAL A 40 0.50 -0.43 -7.66
C VAL A 40 1.13 -0.31 -9.03
N ASN A 41 1.92 0.74 -9.26
CA ASN A 41 2.55 1.05 -10.55
C ASN A 41 1.52 1.08 -11.71
N ASN A 42 0.36 1.71 -11.48
CA ASN A 42 -0.78 1.79 -12.41
C ASN A 42 -1.54 0.48 -12.67
N GLU A 43 -1.23 -0.61 -11.95
CA GLU A 43 -1.98 -1.86 -12.05
C GLU A 43 -2.89 -2.05 -10.83
N LEU A 44 -4.16 -2.40 -11.06
CA LEU A 44 -5.10 -2.70 -9.99
C LEU A 44 -4.62 -3.93 -9.19
N GLU A 45 -4.48 -3.76 -7.88
CA GLU A 45 -3.98 -4.77 -6.97
C GLU A 45 -4.88 -4.89 -5.74
N ASN A 46 -5.35 -6.10 -5.47
CA ASN A 46 -6.22 -6.42 -4.33
C ASN A 46 -5.63 -7.51 -3.42
N ARG A 47 -4.41 -7.97 -3.69
CA ARG A 47 -3.73 -9.00 -2.89
C ARG A 47 -2.95 -8.34 -1.76
N ARG A 48 -3.41 -8.57 -0.52
CA ARG A 48 -2.69 -8.11 0.70
C ARG A 48 -1.21 -8.50 0.75
N GLY A 49 -0.86 -9.64 0.12
CA GLY A 49 0.49 -10.21 0.12
C GLY A 49 1.36 -9.73 -1.03
N ARG A 50 0.89 -8.79 -1.87
CA ARG A 50 1.73 -8.16 -2.89
C ARG A 50 2.95 -7.54 -2.20
N LYS A 51 4.14 -7.90 -2.67
CA LYS A 51 5.39 -7.29 -2.22
C LYS A 51 5.58 -5.94 -2.90
N LEU A 52 5.96 -4.95 -2.12
CA LEU A 52 6.27 -3.60 -2.52
C LEU A 52 7.74 -3.33 -2.22
N TYR A 53 8.45 -2.83 -3.21
CA TYR A 53 9.88 -2.55 -3.19
C TYR A 53 10.11 -1.03 -3.26
N ALA A 54 11.34 -0.61 -2.97
CA ALA A 54 11.73 0.79 -3.14
C ALA A 54 11.41 1.28 -4.57
N ASN A 55 10.89 2.50 -4.66
CA ASN A 55 10.36 3.19 -5.84
C ASN A 55 9.00 2.71 -6.35
N ASP A 56 8.37 1.68 -5.77
CA ASP A 56 6.98 1.35 -6.10
C ASP A 56 6.06 2.50 -5.75
N VAL A 57 5.13 2.80 -6.67
CA VAL A 57 4.12 3.85 -6.51
C VAL A 57 2.78 3.19 -6.22
N ILE A 58 2.13 3.62 -5.15
CA ILE A 58 0.81 3.15 -4.74
C ILE A 58 -0.17 4.30 -4.86
N GLU A 59 -1.24 4.10 -5.61
CA GLU A 59 -2.33 5.07 -5.74
C GLU A 59 -3.62 4.49 -5.17
N ILE A 60 -4.23 5.28 -4.30
CA ILE A 60 -5.49 4.92 -3.65
C ILE A 60 -6.45 6.09 -3.85
N PRO A 61 -7.50 5.94 -4.67
CA PRO A 61 -8.53 6.96 -4.81
C PRO A 61 -9.08 7.38 -3.44
N GLY A 62 -9.12 8.69 -3.19
CA GLY A 62 -9.57 9.26 -1.91
C GLY A 62 -8.52 9.34 -0.80
N SER A 63 -7.47 8.50 -0.81
CA SER A 63 -6.36 8.58 0.16
C SER A 63 -5.13 9.31 -0.38
N GLY A 64 -4.89 9.21 -1.70
CA GLY A 64 -3.81 9.87 -2.42
C GLY A 64 -2.74 8.91 -2.97
N THR A 65 -1.66 9.51 -3.49
CA THR A 65 -0.52 8.80 -4.07
C THR A 65 0.63 8.69 -3.08
N PHE A 66 1.24 7.52 -3.01
CA PHE A 66 2.34 7.16 -2.14
C PHE A 66 3.48 6.56 -2.94
N GLN A 67 4.71 6.71 -2.46
CA GLN A 67 5.87 6.04 -3.02
C GLN A 67 6.70 5.41 -1.91
N VAL A 68 7.12 4.17 -2.14
CA VAL A 68 8.01 3.45 -1.23
C VAL A 68 9.43 3.95 -1.43
N GLN A 69 10.11 4.26 -0.33
CA GLN A 69 11.53 4.60 -0.30
C GLN A 69 12.24 3.62 0.63
N ALA A 70 13.45 3.20 0.27
CA ALA A 70 14.35 2.51 1.20
C ALA A 70 15.20 3.53 1.97
#